data_AF-A0A150UP72-F1
#
_entry.id   AF-A0A150UP72-F1
#
_cell.length_a   1.000
_cell.length_b   1.000
_cell.length_c   1.000
_cell.angle_alpha   90.00
_cell.angle_beta   90.00
_cell.angle_gamma   90.00
#
_symmetry.space_group_name_H-M   'P 1'
#
loop_
_entity.id
_entity.type
_entity.pdbx_description
1 polymer ?
#
loop_
_entity_poly.entity_id
_entity_poly.type
_entity_poly.pdbx_seq_one_letter_code
_entity_poly.pdbx_strand_id
1 'polypeptide(L)'
;MLPSNNGKPGLAPLNASQMTIELTKDPRPVPEPNGAEARAQATCTDHMVTARWTAEFGWEAPQLKPYGPFSIMPNCSVLHYATECFEGLKVYRGYDGQLRLFRVARNCERMRRSAARIALPDFDAKELERMIIALCAQD
;
A
#
# COMPACT_ATOMS: atom_id res chain seq x y z
N MET A 1 26.33 -8.13 -9.91
CA MET A 1 25.88 -6.98 -10.70
C MET A 1 24.76 -7.48 -11.60
N LEU A 2 23.53 -6.96 -11.44
CA LEU A 2 22.43 -7.30 -12.35
C LEU A 2 22.55 -6.42 -13.62
N PRO A 3 22.24 -6.95 -14.82
CA PRO A 3 22.49 -6.26 -16.07
C PRO A 3 21.63 -5.00 -16.23
N SER A 4 22.29 -3.96 -16.73
CA SER A 4 21.74 -2.68 -17.18
C SER A 4 20.65 -2.88 -18.22
N ASN A 5 19.52 -2.20 -18.01
CA ASN A 5 18.29 -2.29 -18.80
C ASN A 5 18.52 -1.72 -20.23
N ASN A 6 18.64 -2.58 -21.24
CA ASN A 6 18.71 -2.18 -22.65
C ASN A 6 17.30 -1.88 -23.19
N GLY A 7 17.01 -0.62 -23.51
CA GLY A 7 16.20 -0.26 -24.70
C GLY A 7 14.70 -0.01 -24.57
N LYS A 8 14.11 0.18 -23.38
CA LYS A 8 12.74 0.74 -23.24
C LYS A 8 12.80 2.16 -22.67
N PRO A 9 11.97 3.13 -23.13
CA PRO A 9 11.81 4.40 -22.43
C PRO A 9 11.53 4.12 -20.95
N GLY A 10 12.16 4.89 -20.07
CA GLY A 10 12.18 4.59 -18.64
C GLY A 10 10.78 4.44 -18.08
N LEU A 11 10.45 3.23 -17.60
CA LEU A 11 9.19 2.96 -16.90
C LEU A 11 9.01 4.00 -15.80
N ALA A 12 7.80 4.56 -15.69
CA ALA A 12 7.52 5.54 -14.65
C ALA A 12 7.81 4.95 -13.25
N PRO A 13 8.56 5.65 -12.40
CA PRO A 13 8.78 5.20 -11.03
C PRO A 13 7.52 5.38 -10.21
N LEU A 14 7.37 4.60 -9.14
CA LEU A 14 6.36 4.88 -8.13
C LEU A 14 6.63 6.28 -7.57
N ASN A 15 5.62 7.15 -7.56
CA ASN A 15 5.77 8.54 -7.12
C ASN A 15 4.59 8.95 -6.24
N ALA A 16 4.81 8.96 -4.92
CA ALA A 16 3.76 9.30 -3.96
C ALA A 16 3.34 10.77 -4.03
N SER A 17 4.18 11.67 -4.56
CA SER A 17 3.82 13.09 -4.71
C SER A 17 2.73 13.33 -5.76
N GLN A 18 2.50 12.35 -6.64
CA GLN A 18 1.43 12.39 -7.64
C GLN A 18 0.15 11.69 -7.15
N MET A 19 0.11 11.23 -5.90
CA MET A 19 -1.02 10.48 -5.39
C MET A 19 -2.30 11.32 -5.40
N THR A 20 -3.34 10.79 -6.03
CA THR A 20 -4.68 11.41 -6.00
C THR A 20 -5.43 10.99 -4.76
N ILE A 21 -6.27 11.88 -4.23
CA ILE A 21 -7.04 11.64 -3.00
C ILE A 21 -8.52 11.77 -3.32
N GLU A 22 -9.27 10.69 -3.07
CA GLU A 22 -10.73 10.64 -3.12
C GLU A 22 -11.22 10.19 -1.74
N LEU A 23 -11.94 11.06 -1.03
CA LEU A 23 -12.45 10.73 0.30
C LEU A 23 -13.86 10.15 0.23
N THR A 24 -14.18 9.22 1.14
CA THR A 24 -15.54 8.73 1.31
C THR A 24 -16.48 9.87 1.70
N LYS A 25 -17.72 9.80 1.21
CA LYS A 25 -18.79 10.73 1.59
C LYS A 25 -19.61 10.22 2.79
N ASP A 26 -19.38 8.96 3.17
CA ASP A 26 -20.11 8.27 4.23
C ASP A 26 -19.09 7.56 5.14
N PRO A 27 -18.37 8.32 6.00
CA PRO A 27 -17.42 7.74 6.93
C PRO A 27 -18.13 6.94 8.01
N ARG A 28 -17.53 5.83 8.41
CA ARG A 28 -18.14 4.96 9.42
C ARG A 28 -17.81 5.46 10.83
N PRO A 29 -18.65 5.16 11.82
CA PRO A 29 -18.32 5.46 13.21
C PRO A 29 -17.07 4.67 13.63
N VAL A 30 -16.16 5.32 14.34
CA VAL A 30 -14.98 4.66 14.91
C VAL A 30 -15.46 3.62 15.94
N PRO A 31 -15.03 2.35 15.83
CA PRO A 31 -15.44 1.33 16.79
C PRO A 31 -15.00 1.66 18.22
N GLU A 32 -15.87 1.34 19.18
CA GLU A 32 -15.57 1.53 20.60
C GLU A 32 -14.27 0.80 21.02
N PRO A 33 -13.37 1.45 21.78
CA PRO A 33 -12.19 0.79 22.30
C PRO A 33 -12.55 -0.47 23.10
N ASN A 34 -11.90 -1.59 22.79
CA ASN A 34 -12.17 -2.91 23.39
C ASN A 34 -13.60 -3.46 23.19
N GLY A 35 -14.37 -2.88 22.27
CA GLY A 35 -15.68 -3.37 21.86
C GLY A 35 -15.61 -4.74 21.16
N ALA A 36 -16.77 -5.34 20.86
CA ALA A 36 -16.82 -6.60 20.12
C ALA A 36 -16.17 -6.49 18.74
N GLU A 37 -16.45 -5.39 18.03
CA GLU A 37 -15.89 -5.11 16.70
C GLU A 37 -14.37 -4.94 16.72
N ALA A 38 -13.83 -4.11 17.62
CA ALA A 38 -12.39 -3.91 17.77
C ALA A 38 -11.66 -5.22 18.14
N ARG A 39 -12.27 -6.08 18.97
CA ARG A 39 -11.71 -7.39 19.35
C ARG A 39 -11.73 -8.41 18.21
N ALA A 40 -12.71 -8.32 17.31
CA ALA A 40 -12.82 -9.23 16.17
C ALA A 40 -11.73 -9.01 15.12
N GLN A 41 -11.15 -7.80 15.06
CA GLN A 41 -10.13 -7.43 14.06
C GLN A 41 -10.57 -7.68 12.61
N ALA A 42 -11.89 -7.64 12.37
CA ALA A 42 -12.50 -7.87 11.06
C ALA A 42 -12.86 -6.57 10.32
N THR A 43 -12.68 -5.42 10.99
CA THR A 43 -13.01 -4.09 10.46
C THR A 43 -11.77 -3.42 9.87
N CYS A 44 -11.87 -2.98 8.62
CA CYS A 44 -10.90 -2.10 7.96
C CYS A 44 -11.25 -0.62 8.22
N THR A 45 -10.38 0.32 7.84
CA THR A 45 -10.70 1.76 7.89
C THR A 45 -11.48 2.19 6.64
N ASP A 46 -11.78 3.48 6.50
CA ASP A 46 -12.66 3.99 5.44
C ASP A 46 -11.96 4.14 4.09
N HIS A 47 -10.63 4.18 4.07
CA HIS A 47 -9.85 4.35 2.84
C HIS A 47 -8.81 3.24 2.66
N MET A 48 -8.33 3.12 1.43
CA MET A 48 -7.18 2.30 1.06
C MET A 48 -6.29 3.03 0.05
N VAL A 49 -5.04 2.60 -0.05
CA VAL A 49 -4.11 3.09 -1.07
C VAL A 49 -3.87 2.01 -2.12
N THR A 50 -3.96 2.39 -3.39
CA THR A 50 -3.66 1.52 -4.54
C THR A 50 -2.64 2.17 -5.47
N ALA A 51 -1.76 1.37 -6.07
CA ALA A 51 -0.85 1.82 -7.12
C ALA A 51 -0.82 0.76 -8.24
N ARG A 52 -1.12 1.17 -9.47
CA ARG A 52 -1.13 0.28 -10.64
C ARG A 52 0.23 0.31 -11.34
N TRP A 53 0.68 -0.84 -11.79
CA TRP A 53 1.87 -0.96 -12.63
C TRP A 53 1.53 -1.69 -13.93
N THR A 54 2.16 -1.27 -15.04
CA THR A 54 2.11 -1.97 -16.33
C THR A 54 3.50 -2.13 -16.91
N ALA A 55 3.71 -3.20 -17.69
CA ALA A 55 4.99 -3.47 -18.35
C ALA A 55 5.33 -2.48 -19.48
N GLU A 56 4.34 -1.69 -19.91
CA GLU A 56 4.49 -0.67 -20.96
C GLU A 56 4.81 0.71 -20.37
N PHE A 57 4.11 1.13 -19.31
CA PHE A 57 4.20 2.50 -18.78
C PHE A 57 4.89 2.61 -17.41
N GLY A 58 5.04 1.51 -16.69
CA GLY A 58 5.54 1.51 -15.33
C GLY A 58 4.43 1.80 -14.31
N TRP A 59 4.78 2.48 -13.23
CA TRP A 59 3.84 2.86 -12.17
C TRP A 59 2.98 4.06 -12.59
N GLU A 60 1.69 3.95 -12.33
CA GLU A 60 0.76 5.09 -12.40
C GLU A 60 0.72 5.85 -11.09
N ALA A 61 0.13 7.05 -11.13
CA ALA A 61 -0.17 7.84 -9.96
C ALA A 61 -0.93 6.99 -8.92
N PRO A 62 -0.42 6.87 -7.68
CA PRO A 62 -1.13 6.17 -6.62
C PRO A 62 -2.47 6.84 -6.31
N GLN A 63 -3.38 6.09 -5.70
CA GLN A 63 -4.71 6.58 -5.33
C GLN A 63 -4.97 6.24 -3.87
N LEU A 64 -5.21 7.26 -3.05
CA LEU A 64 -5.91 7.11 -1.78
C LEU A 64 -7.41 7.27 -2.08
N LYS A 65 -8.18 6.21 -1.87
CA LYS A 65 -9.60 6.15 -2.26
C LYS A 65 -10.43 5.38 -1.24
N PRO A 66 -11.78 5.43 -1.30
CA PRO A 66 -12.64 4.67 -0.39
C PRO A 66 -12.31 3.17 -0.43
N TYR A 67 -12.33 2.52 0.74
CA TYR A 67 -12.13 1.09 0.87
C TYR A 67 -13.21 0.32 0.11
N GLY A 68 -12.82 -0.69 -0.67
CA GLY A 68 -13.75 -1.44 -1.50
C GLY A 68 -13.12 -2.64 -2.21
N PRO A 69 -13.93 -3.44 -2.93
CA PRO A 69 -13.45 -4.66 -3.57
C PRO A 69 -12.49 -4.36 -4.73
N PHE A 70 -11.55 -5.28 -4.97
CA PHE A 70 -10.75 -5.28 -6.19
C PHE A 70 -11.51 -5.93 -7.35
N SER A 71 -11.50 -5.29 -8.52
CA SER A 71 -11.91 -5.92 -9.77
C SER A 71 -10.67 -6.51 -10.44
N ILE A 72 -10.58 -7.84 -10.46
CA ILE A 72 -9.44 -8.56 -11.04
C ILE A 72 -9.93 -9.63 -12.00
N MET A 73 -9.12 -9.91 -13.02
CA MET A 73 -9.44 -10.97 -13.98
C MET A 73 -9.31 -12.35 -13.32
N PRO A 74 -10.18 -13.32 -13.64
CA PRO A 74 -10.09 -14.67 -13.07
C PRO A 74 -8.76 -15.38 -13.37
N ASN A 75 -8.02 -14.95 -14.39
CA ASN A 75 -6.71 -15.51 -14.77
C ASN A 75 -5.51 -14.74 -14.19
N CYS A 76 -5.72 -13.77 -13.30
CA CYS A 76 -4.61 -13.04 -12.66
C CYS A 76 -3.71 -14.01 -11.89
N SER A 77 -2.39 -13.90 -12.07
CA SER A 77 -1.40 -14.82 -11.50
C SER A 77 -1.44 -14.93 -9.97
N VAL A 78 -1.90 -13.87 -9.29
CA VAL A 78 -2.17 -13.86 -7.85
C VAL A 78 -3.09 -15.01 -7.42
N LEU A 79 -4.10 -15.35 -8.23
CA LEU A 79 -5.10 -16.39 -7.90
C LEU A 79 -4.64 -17.82 -8.25
N HIS A 80 -3.70 -17.96 -9.19
CA HIS A 80 -3.29 -19.29 -9.71
C HIS A 80 -1.93 -19.75 -9.19
N TYR A 81 -1.03 -18.80 -8.95
CA TYR A 81 0.37 -19.07 -8.66
C TYR A 81 0.88 -18.32 -7.43
N ALA A 82 -0.02 -17.73 -6.64
CA ALA A 82 0.30 -16.95 -5.45
C ALA A 82 1.43 -15.93 -5.71
N THR A 83 1.37 -15.23 -6.84
CA THR A 83 2.32 -14.16 -7.19
C THR A 83 2.02 -12.90 -6.39
N GLU A 84 2.21 -12.99 -5.08
CA GLU A 84 1.88 -11.95 -4.11
C GLU A 84 2.83 -11.99 -2.91
N CYS A 85 2.94 -10.85 -2.24
CA CYS A 85 3.60 -10.72 -0.95
C CYS A 85 2.89 -9.65 -0.13
N PHE A 86 3.06 -9.66 1.19
CA PHE A 86 2.42 -8.70 2.09
C PHE A 86 3.40 -8.22 3.17
N GLU A 87 3.01 -7.14 3.85
CA GLU A 87 3.69 -6.61 5.02
C GLU A 87 2.74 -6.44 6.19
N GLY A 88 3.31 -6.39 7.39
CA GLY A 88 2.57 -6.20 8.63
C GLY A 88 3.28 -5.20 9.54
N LEU A 89 2.58 -4.12 9.87
CA LEU A 89 3.03 -3.12 10.84
C LEU A 89 1.84 -2.58 11.61
N LYS A 90 2.12 -1.77 12.64
CA LYS A 90 1.10 -1.16 13.50
C LYS A 90 1.36 0.32 13.64
N VAL A 91 0.26 1.08 13.69
CA VAL A 91 0.24 2.47 14.13
C VAL A 91 -0.25 2.51 15.58
N TYR A 92 0.37 3.34 16.40
CA TYR A 92 0.05 3.48 17.81
C TYR A 92 -0.30 4.94 18.12
N ARG A 93 -1.35 5.16 18.89
CA ARG A 93 -1.65 6.47 19.48
C ARG A 93 -0.99 6.56 20.85
N GLY A 94 -0.08 7.52 21.02
CA GLY A 94 0.57 7.77 22.30
C GLY A 94 -0.34 8.49 23.29
N TYR A 95 0.08 8.56 24.56
CA TYR A 95 -0.62 9.30 25.61
C TYR A 95 -0.74 10.81 25.31
N ASP A 96 0.15 11.33 24.47
CA ASP A 96 0.12 12.70 23.94
C ASP A 96 -0.82 12.89 22.74
N GLY A 97 -1.60 11.86 22.40
CA GLY A 97 -2.52 11.85 21.25
C GLY A 97 -1.85 11.66 19.89
N GLN A 98 -0.52 11.66 19.82
CA GLN A 98 0.24 11.59 18.57
C GLN A 98 0.32 10.16 18.03
N LEU A 99 0.18 10.02 16.70
CA LEU A 99 0.33 8.76 16.00
C LEU A 99 1.80 8.42 15.78
N ARG A 100 2.15 7.14 15.90
CA ARG A 100 3.52 6.63 15.76
C ARG A 100 3.56 5.34 14.97
N LEU A 101 4.43 5.30 13.96
CA LEU A 101 4.81 4.09 13.24
C LEU A 101 6.17 3.62 13.75
N PHE A 102 6.33 2.32 13.99
CA PHE A 102 7.59 1.77 14.46
C PHE A 102 8.43 1.24 13.30
N ARG A 103 9.53 1.93 12.98
CA ARG A 103 10.53 1.51 11.98
C ARG A 103 9.95 1.16 10.61
N VAL A 104 8.92 1.88 10.14
CA VAL A 104 8.21 1.63 8.87
C VAL A 104 9.15 1.48 7.67
N ALA A 105 10.22 2.28 7.58
CA ALA A 105 11.24 2.14 6.54
C ALA A 105 11.82 0.71 6.43
N ARG A 106 11.95 -0.04 7.54
CA ARG A 106 12.43 -1.43 7.52
C ARG A 106 11.41 -2.40 6.94
N ASN A 107 10.12 -2.15 7.15
CA ASN A 107 9.04 -2.92 6.52
C ASN A 107 9.00 -2.62 5.01
N CYS A 108 9.09 -1.36 4.60
CA CYS A 108 9.10 -0.99 3.18
C CYS A 108 10.29 -1.62 2.42
N GLU A 109 11.48 -1.62 3.03
CA GLU A 109 12.64 -2.32 2.45
C GLU A 109 12.45 -3.85 2.40
N ARG A 110 11.74 -4.44 3.36
CA ARG A 110 11.44 -5.88 3.34
C ARG A 110 10.41 -6.20 2.26
N MET A 111 9.37 -5.38 2.10
CA MET A 111 8.41 -5.48 1.00
C MET A 111 9.12 -5.45 -0.36
N ARG A 112 10.03 -4.49 -0.56
CA ARG A 112 10.81 -4.38 -1.81
C ARG A 112 11.65 -5.63 -2.10
N ARG A 113 12.32 -6.19 -1.07
CA ARG A 113 13.06 -7.46 -1.21
C ARG A 113 12.14 -8.64 -1.54
N SER A 114 10.97 -8.72 -0.90
CA SER A 114 9.98 -9.77 -1.18
C SER A 114 9.46 -9.66 -2.61
N ALA A 115 9.09 -8.46 -3.05
CA ALA A 115 8.66 -8.18 -4.43
C ALA A 115 9.71 -8.62 -5.45
N ALA A 116 10.98 -8.25 -5.24
CA ALA A 116 12.09 -8.67 -6.10
C ALA A 116 12.25 -10.21 -6.14
N ARG A 117 12.05 -10.89 -5.02
CA ARG A 117 12.18 -12.36 -4.93
C ARG A 117 11.14 -13.12 -5.75
N ILE A 118 9.95 -12.54 -5.92
CA ILE A 118 8.86 -13.11 -6.71
C ILE A 118 8.66 -12.40 -8.05
N ALA A 119 9.66 -11.64 -8.51
CA ALA A 119 9.66 -10.92 -9.78
C ALA A 119 8.50 -9.92 -9.98
N LEU A 120 7.99 -9.34 -8.89
CA LEU A 120 7.12 -8.17 -8.96
C LEU A 120 7.92 -6.90 -9.32
N PRO A 121 7.27 -5.85 -9.84
CA PRO A 121 7.94 -4.59 -10.18
C PRO A 121 8.65 -3.97 -8.97
N ASP A 122 9.87 -3.47 -9.19
CA ASP A 122 10.62 -2.73 -8.16
C ASP A 122 10.00 -1.34 -7.95
N PHE A 123 10.25 -0.76 -6.78
CA PHE A 123 9.77 0.56 -6.37
C PHE A 123 10.69 1.15 -5.30
N ASP A 124 10.75 2.48 -5.16
CA ASP A 124 11.49 3.09 -4.05
C ASP A 124 10.73 2.87 -2.73
N ALA A 125 11.39 2.26 -1.74
CA ALA A 125 10.83 1.98 -0.43
C ALA A 125 10.34 3.26 0.28
N LYS A 126 10.96 4.42 0.02
CA LYS A 126 10.53 5.71 0.58
C LYS A 126 9.19 6.18 0.02
N GLU A 127 8.86 5.84 -1.22
CA GLU A 127 7.58 6.20 -1.83
C GLU A 127 6.44 5.40 -1.19
N LEU A 128 6.67 4.10 -0.96
CA LEU A 128 5.75 3.26 -0.20
C LEU A 128 5.58 3.77 1.25
N GLU A 129 6.67 4.18 1.89
CA GLU A 129 6.61 4.79 3.24
C GLU A 129 5.73 6.04 3.27
N ARG A 130 5.88 6.94 2.29
CA ARG A 130 5.03 8.14 2.16
C ARG A 130 3.55 7.80 1.95
N MET A 131 3.26 6.79 1.14
CA MET A 131 1.89 6.32 0.90
C MET A 131 1.24 5.78 2.19
N ILE A 132 1.98 4.99 2.99
CA ILE A 132 1.51 4.48 4.28
C ILE A 132 1.25 5.63 5.26
N ILE A 133 2.18 6.59 5.34
CA ILE A 133 2.02 7.77 6.22
C ILE A 133 0.79 8.59 5.81
N ALA A 134 0.58 8.79 4.51
CA ALA A 134 -0.59 9.51 4.02
C ALA A 134 -1.90 8.83 4.39
N LEU A 135 -1.97 7.49 4.29
CA LEU A 135 -3.16 6.74 4.73
C LEU A 135 -3.38 6.88 6.24
N CYS A 136 -2.35 6.69 7.07
CA CYS A 136 -2.46 6.85 8.53
C CYS A 136 -2.72 8.29 8.99
N ALA A 137 -2.46 9.29 8.15
CA ALA A 137 -2.81 10.68 8.44
C ALA A 137 -4.27 10.99 8.10
N GLN A 138 -4.85 10.22 7.17
CA GLN A 138 -6.24 10.37 6.72
C GLN A 138 -7.23 9.61 7.61
N ASP A 139 -6.88 8.37 8.00
CA ASP A 139 -7.67 7.46 8.85
C ASP A 139 -7.03 7.31 10.24
#